data_AF-A0A6I7WUP2-F1
#
_entry.id   AF-A0A6I7WUP2-F1
#
_cell.length_a   1.000
_cell.length_b   1.000
_cell.length_c   1.000
_cell.angle_alpha   90.00
_cell.angle_beta   90.00
_cell.angle_gamma   90.00
#
_symmetry.space_group_name_H-M   'P 1'
#
loop_
_entity.id
_entity.type
_entity.pdbx_description
1 polymer ?
#
loop_
_entity_poly.entity_id
_entity_poly.type
_entity_poly.pdbx_seq_one_letter_code
_entity_poly.pdbx_strand_id
1 'polypeptide(L)'
;MKKIPQLLCVSAAILFANNVSAKPAGPEGDFIGINISKEHCRMQAADESFAYMGEAKVKYTMNKNFRLATCKADYLQEEPEEAIVVRDDVPCKIAEMNPDWVKGEPGNGPKMFHYDGMGGYTVTPSGQVIGHCKAERLD
;
A
#
# COMPACT_ATOMS: atom_id res chain seq x y z
N MET A 1 65.47 5.80 27.83
CA MET A 1 64.27 6.38 27.18
C MET A 1 64.13 5.79 25.78
N LYS A 2 62.88 5.44 25.39
CA LYS A 2 62.39 5.02 24.06
C LYS A 2 62.74 3.60 23.59
N LYS A 3 61.86 2.81 22.93
CA LYS A 3 60.38 2.74 22.75
C LYS A 3 60.16 1.38 22.02
N ILE A 4 59.18 0.58 22.43
CA ILE A 4 58.71 -0.64 21.74
C ILE A 4 57.82 -0.23 20.54
N PRO A 5 57.78 -0.99 19.44
CA PRO A 5 56.48 -1.33 18.83
C PRO A 5 56.44 -2.82 18.45
N GLN A 6 55.66 -3.68 19.11
CA GLN A 6 54.23 -3.96 18.90
C GLN A 6 53.84 -4.15 17.42
N LEU A 7 53.86 -5.43 17.03
CA LEU A 7 53.31 -5.98 15.79
C LEU A 7 51.77 -5.86 15.86
N LEU A 8 51.19 -5.04 14.98
CA LEU A 8 49.73 -4.89 14.85
C LEU A 8 49.21 -5.87 13.80
N CYS A 9 48.50 -6.91 14.25
CA CYS A 9 47.66 -7.76 13.41
C CYS A 9 46.54 -6.91 12.80
N VAL A 10 46.49 -6.84 11.47
CA VAL A 10 45.39 -6.22 10.73
C VAL A 10 44.29 -7.26 10.55
N SER A 11 43.28 -7.20 11.41
CA SER A 11 42.02 -7.93 11.19
C SER A 11 41.10 -7.06 10.33
N ALA A 12 41.06 -7.34 9.02
CA ALA A 12 40.08 -6.75 8.13
C ALA A 12 38.70 -7.35 8.45
N ALA A 13 37.90 -6.63 9.23
CA ALA A 13 36.49 -6.95 9.41
C ALA A 13 35.74 -6.60 8.12
N ILE A 14 35.38 -7.62 7.35
CA ILE A 14 34.44 -7.49 6.24
C ILE A 14 33.06 -7.25 6.87
N LEU A 15 32.63 -5.99 6.88
CA LEU A 15 31.26 -5.63 7.20
C LEU A 15 30.38 -6.09 6.04
N PHE A 16 29.68 -7.21 6.22
CA PHE A 16 28.53 -7.56 5.39
C PHE A 16 27.46 -6.50 5.64
N ALA A 17 27.37 -5.51 4.74
CA ALA A 17 26.23 -4.63 4.66
C ALA A 17 25.02 -5.48 4.25
N ASN A 18 24.25 -5.94 5.24
CA ASN A 18 22.92 -6.47 5.00
C ASN A 18 22.09 -5.31 4.45
N ASN A 19 21.89 -5.28 3.13
CA ASN A 19 20.90 -4.43 2.50
C ASN A 19 19.53 -4.92 2.96
N VAL A 20 19.06 -4.41 4.10
CA VAL A 20 17.67 -4.55 4.51
C VAL A 20 16.88 -3.71 3.52
N SER A 21 16.26 -4.36 2.54
CA SER A 21 15.31 -3.71 1.64
C SER A 21 14.11 -3.30 2.48
N ALA A 22 14.17 -2.09 3.03
CA ALA A 22 13.07 -1.49 3.76
C ALA A 22 11.93 -1.29 2.75
N LYS A 23 10.91 -2.16 2.79
CA LYS A 23 9.62 -1.86 2.17
C LYS A 23 9.15 -0.53 2.78
N PRO A 24 8.71 0.44 1.97
CA PRO A 24 8.20 1.68 2.52
C PRO A 24 7.09 1.35 3.52
N ALA A 25 7.23 1.89 4.74
CA ALA A 25 6.21 1.77 5.77
C ALA A 25 4.87 2.21 5.16
N GLY A 26 3.87 1.34 5.27
CA GLY A 26 2.52 1.70 4.87
C GLY A 26 2.00 2.88 5.66
N PRO A 27 0.85 3.45 5.25
CA PRO A 27 0.12 4.36 6.14
C PRO A 27 -0.06 3.70 7.52
N GLU A 28 0.12 4.48 8.59
CA GLU A 28 -0.19 4.05 9.95
C GLU A 28 -1.71 4.06 10.13
N GLY A 29 -2.29 2.99 10.70
CA GLY A 29 -3.72 2.88 10.95
C GLY A 29 -4.52 2.11 9.89
N ASP A 30 -5.85 2.12 10.04
CA ASP A 30 -6.78 1.55 9.07
C ASP A 30 -6.60 2.29 7.73
N PHE A 31 -6.51 1.54 6.62
CA PHE A 31 -6.30 2.16 5.32
C PHE A 31 -6.83 1.33 4.15
N ILE A 32 -7.30 2.03 3.11
CA ILE A 32 -7.70 1.43 1.83
C ILE A 32 -6.93 2.07 0.67
N GLY A 33 -6.25 1.27 -0.14
CA GLY A 33 -5.66 1.70 -1.41
C GLY A 33 -6.30 0.98 -2.59
N ILE A 34 -6.88 1.70 -3.55
CA ILE A 34 -7.46 1.13 -4.76
C ILE A 34 -6.69 1.62 -5.98
N ASN A 35 -5.99 0.72 -6.67
CA ASN A 35 -5.30 1.03 -7.93
C ASN A 35 -6.19 0.65 -9.11
N ILE A 36 -6.80 1.64 -9.75
CA ILE A 36 -7.75 1.42 -10.85
C ILE A 36 -7.04 0.98 -12.14
N SER A 37 -5.77 1.32 -12.31
CA SER A 37 -4.99 0.99 -13.51
C SER A 37 -4.33 -0.38 -13.46
N LYS A 38 -4.17 -0.96 -12.26
CA LYS A 38 -3.57 -2.28 -12.06
C LYS A 38 -4.55 -3.32 -11.50
N GLU A 39 -5.81 -2.95 -11.30
CA GLU A 39 -6.83 -3.79 -10.67
C GLU A 39 -6.31 -4.40 -9.35
N HIS A 40 -5.74 -3.57 -8.50
CA HIS A 40 -5.18 -4.00 -7.21
C HIS A 40 -5.89 -3.28 -6.06
N CYS A 41 -6.04 -3.99 -4.95
CA CYS A 41 -6.53 -3.42 -3.71
C CYS A 41 -5.55 -3.68 -2.56
N ARG A 42 -5.49 -2.73 -1.63
CA ARG A 42 -4.86 -2.86 -0.33
C ARG A 42 -5.90 -2.47 0.72
N MET A 43 -6.06 -3.31 1.73
CA MET A 43 -6.83 -3.00 2.93
C MET A 43 -6.01 -3.44 4.13
N GLN A 44 -6.00 -2.67 5.19
CA GLN A 44 -5.30 -3.03 6.42
C GLN A 44 -6.04 -2.47 7.61
N ALA A 45 -5.98 -3.21 8.71
CA ALA A 45 -6.38 -2.74 10.03
C ALA A 45 -5.17 -2.17 10.79
N ALA A 46 -5.41 -1.15 11.62
CA ALA A 46 -4.42 -0.48 12.47
C ALA A 46 -3.75 -1.43 13.47
N ASP A 47 -4.51 -2.39 13.98
CA ASP A 47 -4.09 -3.40 14.95
C ASP A 47 -3.43 -4.62 14.30
N GLU A 48 -3.16 -4.56 12.99
CA GLU A 48 -2.58 -5.64 12.18
C GLU A 48 -3.40 -6.94 12.17
N SER A 49 -4.63 -6.94 12.70
CA SER A 49 -5.52 -8.11 12.71
C SER A 49 -5.90 -8.58 11.31
N PHE A 50 -5.88 -7.65 10.34
CA PHE A 50 -6.24 -7.91 8.96
C PHE A 50 -5.35 -7.11 8.01
N ALA A 51 -4.86 -7.78 6.98
CA ALA A 51 -4.22 -7.12 5.84
C ALA A 51 -4.50 -7.91 4.56
N TYR A 52 -5.00 -7.21 3.56
CA TYR A 52 -5.13 -7.70 2.20
C TYR A 52 -4.31 -6.82 1.26
N MET A 53 -3.53 -7.43 0.37
CA MET A 53 -2.84 -6.73 -0.71
C MET A 53 -2.72 -7.65 -1.93
N GLY A 54 -3.45 -7.35 -2.98
CA GLY A 54 -3.48 -8.22 -4.16
C GLY A 54 -4.41 -7.74 -5.26
N GLU A 55 -4.57 -8.61 -6.25
CA GLU A 55 -5.44 -8.40 -7.40
C GLU A 55 -6.91 -8.42 -6.99
N ALA A 56 -7.67 -7.42 -7.43
CA ALA A 56 -9.07 -7.25 -7.09
C ALA A 56 -9.83 -6.78 -8.32
N LYS A 57 -11.08 -7.22 -8.45
CA LYS A 57 -12.00 -6.63 -9.42
C LYS A 57 -12.31 -5.20 -9.00
N VAL A 58 -11.86 -4.23 -9.78
CA VAL A 58 -12.06 -2.80 -9.49
C VAL A 58 -13.21 -2.25 -10.35
N LYS A 59 -14.04 -1.39 -9.75
CA LYS A 59 -14.97 -0.53 -10.47
C LYS A 59 -14.64 0.91 -10.15
N TYR A 60 -14.70 1.77 -11.17
CA TYR A 60 -14.40 3.18 -11.03
C TYR A 60 -15.48 4.02 -11.70
N THR A 61 -15.85 5.13 -11.06
CA THR A 61 -16.77 6.13 -11.62
C THR A 61 -16.34 7.50 -11.15
N MET A 62 -16.40 8.48 -12.05
CA MET A 62 -16.04 9.86 -11.76
C MET A 62 -17.14 10.80 -12.25
N ASN A 63 -17.40 11.85 -11.49
CA ASN A 63 -18.19 13.00 -11.93
C ASN A 63 -17.47 14.31 -11.56
N LYS A 64 -18.14 15.45 -11.77
CA LYS A 64 -17.56 16.78 -11.51
C LYS A 64 -17.18 17.06 -10.05
N ASN A 65 -17.71 16.32 -9.09
CA ASN A 65 -17.52 16.56 -7.66
C ASN A 65 -16.66 15.48 -7.00
N PHE A 66 -16.76 14.24 -7.46
CA PHE A 66 -16.19 13.09 -6.77
C PHE A 66 -15.64 12.03 -7.72
N ARG A 67 -14.64 11.31 -7.22
CA ARG A 67 -14.14 10.04 -7.73
C ARG A 67 -14.61 8.93 -6.77
N LEU A 68 -15.17 7.87 -7.33
CA LEU A 68 -15.63 6.69 -6.59
C LEU A 68 -14.93 5.46 -7.14
N ALA A 69 -14.26 4.72 -6.27
CA ALA A 69 -13.67 3.44 -6.61
C ALA A 69 -14.15 2.37 -5.63
N THR A 70 -14.39 1.17 -6.14
CA THR A 70 -14.63 -0.03 -5.33
C THR A 70 -13.71 -1.15 -5.79
N CYS A 71 -13.33 -2.02 -4.86
CA CYS A 71 -12.55 -3.21 -5.15
C CYS A 71 -13.21 -4.41 -4.49
N LYS A 72 -13.12 -5.57 -5.14
CA LYS A 72 -13.62 -6.85 -4.62
C LYS A 72 -12.62 -7.94 -4.93
N ALA A 73 -12.22 -8.70 -3.92
CA ALA A 73 -11.33 -9.85 -4.10
C ALA A 73 -11.72 -11.01 -3.18
N ASP A 74 -11.24 -12.18 -3.55
CA ASP A 74 -11.25 -13.34 -2.67
C ASP A 74 -9.94 -13.34 -1.87
N TYR A 75 -10.07 -13.56 -0.57
CA TYR A 75 -9.05 -13.59 0.45
C TYR A 75 -9.11 -14.96 1.10
N LEU A 76 -8.24 -15.86 0.66
CA LEU A 76 -8.16 -17.20 1.21
C LEU A 76 -7.41 -17.12 2.55
N GLN A 77 -8.18 -17.18 3.64
CA GLN A 77 -7.67 -17.30 4.99
C GLN A 77 -7.48 -18.79 5.31
N GLU A 78 -6.35 -19.16 5.93
CA GLU A 78 -6.09 -20.56 6.33
C GLU A 78 -7.07 -21.04 7.41
N GLU A 79 -7.52 -20.12 8.27
CA GLU A 79 -8.59 -20.33 9.24
C GLU A 79 -9.70 -19.29 8.99
N PRO A 80 -10.97 -19.72 8.80
CA PRO A 80 -12.06 -18.79 8.52
C PRO A 80 -12.31 -17.88 9.73
N GLU A 81 -12.32 -16.58 9.52
CA GLU A 81 -12.91 -15.65 10.49
C GLU A 81 -14.39 -15.97 10.69
N GLU A 82 -14.82 -16.20 11.94
CA GLU A 82 -16.23 -16.50 12.23
C GLU A 82 -17.15 -15.27 12.08
N ALA A 83 -16.59 -14.07 12.05
CA ALA A 83 -17.32 -12.81 12.07
C ALA A 83 -17.07 -11.95 10.82
N ILE A 84 -18.07 -11.15 10.46
CA ILE A 84 -17.91 -10.10 9.44
C ILE A 84 -17.14 -8.93 10.06
N VAL A 85 -16.02 -8.54 9.48
CA VAL A 85 -15.31 -7.31 9.84
C VAL A 85 -15.85 -6.17 8.99
N VAL A 86 -16.35 -5.11 9.61
CA VAL A 86 -16.76 -3.87 8.94
C VAL A 86 -15.95 -2.71 9.52
N ARG A 87 -15.34 -1.92 8.63
CA ARG A 87 -14.67 -0.66 8.97
C ARG A 87 -15.20 0.42 8.05
N ASP A 88 -15.70 1.50 8.64
CA ASP A 88 -16.16 2.69 7.95
C ASP A 88 -15.30 3.90 8.36
N ASP A 89 -15.44 5.01 7.66
CA ASP A 89 -14.68 6.25 7.88
C ASP A 89 -13.16 6.02 7.91
N VAL A 90 -12.69 5.13 7.04
CA VAL A 90 -11.27 4.78 6.88
C VAL A 90 -10.62 5.69 5.84
N PRO A 91 -9.43 6.27 6.11
CA PRO A 91 -8.64 6.96 5.11
C PRO A 91 -8.39 6.08 3.89
N CYS A 92 -8.66 6.61 2.71
CA CYS A 92 -8.51 5.86 1.47
C CYS A 92 -7.79 6.65 0.38
N LYS A 93 -7.22 5.91 -0.58
CA LYS A 93 -6.51 6.47 -1.72
C LYS A 93 -6.90 5.75 -3.00
N ILE A 94 -7.32 6.53 -3.99
CA ILE A 94 -7.50 6.05 -5.36
C ILE A 94 -6.22 6.37 -6.13
N ALA A 95 -5.61 5.36 -6.75
CA ALA A 95 -4.40 5.51 -7.55
C ALA A 95 -4.69 5.23 -9.03
N GLU A 96 -4.30 6.17 -9.89
CA GLU A 96 -4.48 6.13 -11.33
C GLU A 96 -3.14 6.37 -12.02
N MET A 97 -2.83 5.59 -13.05
CA MET A 97 -1.60 5.76 -13.82
C MET A 97 -1.67 7.04 -14.63
N ASN A 98 -0.61 7.84 -14.55
CA ASN A 98 -0.46 8.99 -15.42
C ASN A 98 -0.20 8.50 -16.85
N PRO A 99 -1.09 8.76 -17.83
CA PRO A 99 -0.93 8.27 -19.20
C PRO A 99 0.28 8.88 -19.91
N ASP A 100 0.72 10.07 -19.48
CA ASP A 100 1.86 10.77 -20.08
C ASP A 100 3.20 10.34 -19.48
N TRP A 101 3.18 9.54 -18.40
CA TRP A 101 4.40 9.12 -17.74
C TRP A 101 5.17 8.09 -18.57
N VAL A 102 6.40 8.45 -18.95
CA VAL A 102 7.33 7.57 -19.66
C VAL A 102 8.56 7.34 -18.80
N LYS A 103 8.95 6.07 -18.63
CA LYS A 103 10.09 5.69 -17.81
C LYS A 103 11.39 6.26 -18.41
N GLY A 104 12.08 7.10 -17.65
CA GLY A 104 13.38 7.66 -18.03
C GLY A 104 13.31 8.98 -18.78
N GLU A 105 12.11 9.50 -19.06
CA GLU A 105 11.94 10.84 -19.61
C GLU A 105 11.80 11.87 -18.49
N PRO A 106 12.60 12.96 -18.52
CA PRO A 106 12.45 14.05 -17.56
C PRO A 106 11.19 14.87 -17.87
N GLY A 107 10.43 15.24 -16.84
CA GLY A 107 9.37 16.26 -16.95
C GLY A 107 7.93 15.74 -17.07
N ASN A 108 7.69 14.44 -17.20
CA ASN A 108 6.34 13.90 -17.45
C ASN A 108 5.47 13.75 -16.17
N GLY A 109 5.80 14.50 -15.10
CA GLY A 109 5.06 14.48 -13.83
C GLY A 109 5.19 13.16 -13.03
N PRO A 110 4.30 12.92 -12.05
CA PRO A 110 4.32 11.70 -11.25
C PRO A 110 3.86 10.51 -12.09
N LYS A 111 4.37 9.31 -11.78
CA LYS A 111 3.95 8.05 -12.42
C LYS A 111 2.48 7.70 -12.17
N MET A 112 2.00 8.05 -10.98
CA MET A 112 0.65 7.76 -10.52
C MET A 112 0.05 9.04 -9.94
N PHE A 113 -1.16 9.37 -10.33
CA PHE A 113 -2.01 10.29 -9.60
C PHE A 113 -2.61 9.57 -8.40
N HIS A 114 -2.69 10.29 -7.29
CA HIS A 114 -3.28 9.80 -6.06
C HIS A 114 -4.35 10.78 -5.62
N TYR A 115 -5.52 10.24 -5.28
CA TYR A 115 -6.66 11.01 -4.80
C TYR A 115 -7.01 10.50 -3.41
N ASP A 116 -6.73 11.33 -2.40
CA ASP A 116 -7.05 11.04 -1.00
C ASP A 116 -8.55 11.21 -0.76
N GLY A 117 -9.10 10.37 0.11
CA GLY A 117 -10.53 10.34 0.40
C GLY A 117 -10.86 9.54 1.64
N MET A 118 -12.15 9.26 1.80
CA MET A 118 -12.67 8.43 2.88
C MET A 118 -13.52 7.28 2.32
N GLY A 119 -13.55 6.17 3.02
CA GLY A 119 -14.32 5.02 2.61
C GLY A 119 -14.44 3.98 3.71
N GLY A 120 -14.53 2.72 3.31
CA GLY A 120 -14.70 1.61 4.23
C GLY A 120 -14.52 0.28 3.53
N TYR A 121 -14.33 -0.77 4.33
CA TYR A 121 -14.21 -2.12 3.83
C TYR A 121 -14.94 -3.13 4.69
N THR A 122 -15.22 -4.26 4.06
CA THR A 122 -15.84 -5.42 4.68
C THR A 122 -15.05 -6.67 4.34
N VAL A 123 -14.81 -7.50 5.35
CA VAL A 123 -14.26 -8.85 5.21
C VAL A 123 -15.35 -9.83 5.63
N THR A 124 -15.70 -10.77 4.76
CA THR A 124 -16.70 -11.79 5.08
C THR A 124 -16.04 -13.06 5.61
N PRO A 125 -16.75 -13.86 6.42
CA PRO A 125 -16.29 -15.19 6.85
C PRO A 125 -15.90 -16.14 5.72
N SER A 126 -16.51 -15.96 4.55
CA SER A 126 -16.21 -16.73 3.34
C SER A 126 -14.90 -16.31 2.67
N GLY A 127 -14.13 -15.40 3.27
CA GLY A 127 -12.90 -14.88 2.70
C GLY A 127 -13.15 -13.94 1.52
N GLN A 128 -14.15 -13.06 1.59
CA GLN A 128 -14.35 -12.04 0.56
C GLN A 128 -14.06 -10.66 1.13
N VAL A 129 -13.23 -9.89 0.43
CA VAL A 129 -12.90 -8.52 0.81
C VAL A 129 -13.54 -7.55 -0.17
N ILE A 130 -14.23 -6.55 0.36
CA ILE A 130 -14.91 -5.52 -0.42
C ILE A 130 -14.50 -4.17 0.15
N GLY A 131 -13.89 -3.32 -0.66
CA GLY A 131 -13.49 -1.97 -0.27
C GLY A 131 -14.14 -0.92 -1.16
N HIS A 132 -14.38 0.26 -0.60
CA HIS A 132 -14.84 1.42 -1.35
C HIS A 132 -14.09 2.68 -0.91
N CYS A 133 -13.92 3.62 -1.82
CA CYS A 133 -13.24 4.89 -1.58
C CYS A 133 -13.93 6.01 -2.35
N LYS A 134 -14.17 7.13 -1.67
CA LYS A 134 -14.68 8.38 -2.24
C LYS A 134 -13.66 9.48 -2.02
N ALA A 135 -13.15 10.05 -3.11
CA ALA A 135 -12.26 11.21 -3.09
C ALA A 135 -12.95 12.42 -3.71
N GLU A 136 -12.76 13.60 -3.12
CA GLU A 136 -13.25 14.85 -3.68
C GLU A 136 -12.44 15.25 -4.92
N ARG A 137 -13.12 15.94 -5.84
CA ARG A 137 -12.50 16.53 -7.00
C ARG A 137 -12.22 18.00 -6.70
N LEU A 138 -10.99 18.28 -6.30
CA LEU A 138 -10.52 19.64 -5.97
C LEU A 138 -10.03 20.42 -7.22
N ASP A 139 -10.42 19.97 -8.42
CA ASP A 139 -9.99 20.50 -9.72
C ASP A 139 -11.13 21.19 -10.50
#